data_AF-A0A7W0QJB1-F1
#
_entry.id   AF-A0A7W0QJB1-F1
#
_cell.length_a   1.000
_cell.length_b   1.000
_cell.length_c   1.000
_cell.angle_alpha   90.00
_cell.angle_beta   90.00
_cell.angle_gamma   90.00
#
_symmetry.space_group_name_H-M   'P 1'
#
loop_
_entity.id
_entity.type
_entity.pdbx_description
1 polymer ?
#
loop_
_entity_poly.entity_id
_entity_poly.type
_entity_poly.pdbx_seq_one_letter_code
_entity_poly.pdbx_strand_id
1 'polypeptide(L)'
;MALLTDLAREHTDLHRDEVAHLHKLFSEWAVLADFCFADLILYVATRDDNWLIVGQVRPSTSQTIYRSDWVGSWANDSERAVLSDAARRGAITEGEVEVEEIA
;
A
#
# COMPACT_ATOMS: atom_id res chain seq x y z
N MET A 1 14.90 -1.88 -0.01
CA MET A 1 14.90 -0.46 -0.45
C MET A 1 14.96 -0.28 -1.97
N ALA A 2 15.47 -1.23 -2.77
CA ALA A 2 15.41 -1.13 -4.25
C ALA A 2 13.99 -1.33 -4.80
N LEU A 3 13.27 -2.34 -4.29
CA LEU A 3 11.98 -2.79 -4.83
C LEU A 3 10.90 -1.69 -4.98
N LEU A 4 10.66 -0.85 -3.96
CA LEU A 4 9.69 0.26 -4.08
C LEU A 4 10.08 1.23 -5.21
N THR A 5 11.37 1.59 -5.29
CA THR A 5 11.86 2.51 -6.32
C THR A 5 11.69 1.92 -7.71
N ASP A 6 11.99 0.63 -7.85
CA ASP A 6 11.93 -0.06 -9.13
C ASP A 6 10.47 -0.20 -9.59
N LEU A 7 9.57 -0.66 -8.71
CA LEU A 7 8.13 -0.75 -8.97
C LEU A 7 7.50 0.62 -9.29
N ALA A 8 7.84 1.66 -8.51
CA ALA A 8 7.32 3.00 -8.76
C ALA A 8 7.77 3.55 -10.13
N ARG A 9 9.04 3.33 -10.51
CA ARG A 9 9.56 3.78 -11.81
C ARG A 9 8.94 3.03 -12.98
N GLU A 10 8.69 1.73 -12.81
CA GLU A 10 8.15 0.87 -13.86
C GLU A 10 6.67 1.17 -14.12
N HIS A 11 5.88 1.46 -13.08
CA HIS A 11 4.42 1.49 -13.19
C HIS A 11 3.77 2.87 -12.99
N THR A 12 4.49 3.88 -12.52
CA THR A 12 3.93 5.20 -12.18
C THR A 12 4.64 6.35 -12.89
N ASP A 13 4.06 7.55 -12.84
CA ASP A 13 4.71 8.79 -13.30
C ASP A 13 5.35 9.58 -12.15
N LEU A 14 5.56 8.95 -10.98
CA LEU A 14 6.14 9.60 -9.82
C LEU A 14 7.59 10.06 -10.08
N HIS A 15 7.85 11.31 -9.76
CA HIS A 15 9.15 11.93 -9.84
C HIS A 15 10.06 11.43 -8.71
N ARG A 16 11.37 11.60 -8.89
CA ARG A 16 12.39 11.17 -7.91
C ARG A 16 12.09 11.64 -6.48
N ASP A 17 11.67 12.89 -6.32
CA ASP A 17 11.42 13.49 -5.01
C ASP A 17 10.16 12.92 -4.34
N GLU A 18 9.14 12.55 -5.13
CA GLU A 18 7.91 11.90 -4.67
C GLU A 18 8.21 10.46 -4.22
N VAL A 19 9.00 9.72 -5.00
CA VAL A 19 9.46 8.38 -4.59
C VAL A 19 10.31 8.45 -3.33
N ALA A 20 11.19 9.47 -3.20
CA ALA A 20 11.96 9.69 -1.97
C ALA A 20 11.06 10.01 -0.77
N HIS A 21 9.97 10.75 -0.98
CA HIS A 21 8.96 11.01 0.04
C HIS A 21 8.27 9.72 0.49
N LEU A 22 7.86 8.85 -0.44
CA LEU A 22 7.27 7.55 -0.11
C LEU A 22 8.22 6.67 0.71
N HIS A 23 9.52 6.64 0.39
CA HIS A 23 10.51 5.92 1.21
C HIS A 23 10.57 6.44 2.64
N LYS A 24 10.59 7.77 2.80
CA LYS A 24 10.63 8.40 4.13
C LYS A 24 9.35 8.12 4.91
N LEU A 25 8.20 8.12 4.24
CA LEU A 25 6.93 7.77 4.86
C LEU A 25 6.95 6.30 5.33
N PHE A 26 7.34 5.39 4.44
CA PHE A 26 7.38 3.96 4.71
C PHE A 26 8.38 3.58 5.81
N SER A 27 9.50 4.30 5.96
CA SER A 27 10.48 4.01 7.01
C SER A 27 9.95 4.25 8.43
N GLU A 28 8.92 5.07 8.59
CA GLU A 28 8.29 5.37 9.90
C GLU A 28 7.10 4.45 10.21
N TRP A 29 6.68 3.61 9.25
CA TRP A 29 5.45 2.82 9.38
C TRP A 29 5.55 1.63 10.33
N ALA A 30 6.74 1.14 10.66
CA ALA A 30 6.90 0.06 11.63
C ALA A 30 6.29 0.44 13.00
N VAL A 31 6.63 1.64 13.49
CA VAL A 31 6.10 2.15 14.75
C VAL A 31 4.59 2.41 14.65
N LEU A 32 4.12 2.93 13.51
CA LEU A 32 2.69 3.17 13.29
C LEU A 32 1.88 1.86 13.30
N ALA A 33 2.36 0.82 12.63
CA ALA A 33 1.73 -0.49 12.60
C ALA A 33 1.60 -1.07 14.01
N ASP A 34 2.66 -0.97 14.82
CA ASP A 34 2.65 -1.43 16.21
C ASP A 34 1.63 -0.69 17.09
N PHE A 35 1.47 0.63 16.91
CA PHE A 35 0.48 1.42 17.66
C PHE A 35 -0.96 1.14 17.25
N CYS A 36 -1.19 0.83 15.97
CA CYS A 36 -2.51 0.53 15.43
C CYS A 36 -2.90 -0.94 15.58
N PHE A 37 -1.95 -1.82 15.97
CA PHE A 37 -2.11 -3.28 15.95
C PHE A 37 -2.52 -3.81 14.56
N ALA A 38 -2.12 -3.14 13.49
CA ALA A 38 -2.66 -3.36 12.14
C ALA A 38 -1.56 -3.52 11.09
N ASP A 39 -1.82 -4.35 10.10
CA ASP A 39 -1.03 -4.40 8.87
C ASP A 39 -1.23 -3.10 8.06
N LEU A 40 -0.15 -2.58 7.50
CA LEU A 40 -0.17 -1.40 6.64
C LEU A 40 0.32 -1.78 5.25
N ILE A 41 -0.48 -1.45 4.22
CA ILE A 41 -0.16 -1.68 2.82
C ILE A 41 -0.05 -0.33 2.10
N LEU A 42 1.04 -0.14 1.36
CA LEU A 42 1.27 1.05 0.54
C LEU A 42 0.93 0.74 -0.91
N TYR A 43 -0.15 1.35 -1.40
CA TYR A 43 -0.51 1.33 -2.82
C TYR A 43 -0.06 2.60 -3.52
N VAL A 44 0.27 2.48 -4.80
CA VAL A 44 0.47 3.62 -5.71
C VAL A 44 -0.45 3.48 -6.91
N ALA A 45 -0.99 4.61 -7.38
CA ALA A 45 -1.72 4.66 -8.64
C ALA A 45 -0.76 4.50 -9.81
N THR A 46 -1.11 3.62 -10.75
CA THR A 46 -0.34 3.37 -11.96
C THR A 46 -0.86 4.20 -13.14
N ARG A 47 -0.10 4.22 -14.23
CA ARG A 47 -0.47 4.97 -15.45
C ARG A 47 -1.75 4.47 -16.12
N ASP A 48 -2.14 3.23 -15.85
CA ASP A 48 -3.31 2.56 -16.44
C ASP A 48 -4.54 2.60 -15.50
N ASP A 49 -4.64 3.61 -14.64
CA ASP A 49 -5.71 3.79 -13.64
C ASP A 49 -5.94 2.56 -12.73
N ASN A 50 -4.85 1.84 -12.44
CA ASN A 50 -4.84 0.71 -11.52
C ASN A 50 -3.99 1.01 -10.27
N TRP A 51 -3.93 0.06 -9.33
CA TRP A 51 -3.20 0.21 -8.08
C TRP A 51 -2.25 -0.95 -7.86
N LEU A 52 -1.02 -0.63 -7.49
CA LEU A 52 0.05 -1.57 -7.25
C LEU A 52 0.55 -1.46 -5.81
N ILE A 53 0.75 -2.60 -5.16
CA ILE A 53 1.35 -2.64 -3.82
C ILE A 53 2.86 -2.48 -3.95
N VAL A 54 3.42 -1.46 -3.30
CA VAL A 54 4.86 -1.16 -3.33
C VAL A 54 5.52 -1.25 -1.96
N GLY A 55 4.74 -1.50 -0.91
CA GLY A 55 5.23 -1.70 0.43
C GLY A 55 4.20 -2.39 1.33
N GLN A 56 4.69 -3.19 2.25
CA GLN A 56 3.89 -3.87 3.27
C GLN A 56 4.65 -3.82 4.60
N VAL A 57 3.96 -3.45 5.67
CA VAL A 57 4.47 -3.48 7.04
C VAL A 57 3.51 -4.30 7.89
N ARG A 58 4.07 -5.24 8.65
CA ARG A 58 3.35 -6.07 9.61
C ARG A 58 3.64 -5.57 11.03
N PRO A 59 2.65 -5.50 11.92
CA PRO A 59 2.90 -5.19 13.32
C PRO A 59 3.70 -6.30 13.98
N SER A 60 4.57 -5.95 14.91
CA SER A 60 5.28 -6.87 15.80
C SER A 60 4.49 -7.19 17.08
N THR A 61 3.44 -6.41 17.35
CA THR A 61 2.61 -6.46 18.57
C THR A 61 1.31 -7.25 18.44
N SER A 62 0.91 -7.66 17.23
CA SER A 62 -0.33 -8.40 16.97
C SER A 62 -0.18 -9.45 15.86
N GLN A 63 -1.20 -10.30 15.67
CA GLN A 63 -1.21 -11.27 14.57
C GLN A 63 -1.57 -10.58 13.25
N THR A 64 -0.74 -10.81 12.22
CA THR A 64 -1.00 -10.32 10.85
C THR A 64 -2.16 -11.07 10.18
N ILE A 65 -2.95 -10.34 9.38
CA ILE A 65 -3.98 -10.90 8.50
C ILE A 65 -3.43 -11.17 7.08
N TYR A 66 -2.37 -10.48 6.66
CA TYR A 66 -1.70 -10.65 5.36
C TYR A 66 -0.43 -11.49 5.49
N ARG A 67 -0.60 -12.82 5.40
CA ARG A 67 0.50 -13.77 5.63
C ARG A 67 1.44 -13.85 4.44
N SER A 68 0.90 -13.74 3.24
CA SER A 68 1.70 -13.61 2.03
C SER A 68 2.39 -12.25 1.92
N ASP A 69 3.48 -12.22 1.16
CA ASP A 69 4.10 -10.98 0.70
C ASP A 69 3.35 -10.49 -0.54
N TRP A 70 2.73 -9.33 -0.42
CA TRP A 70 1.90 -8.74 -1.46
C TRP A 70 2.63 -7.67 -2.26
N VAL A 71 3.90 -7.36 -1.97
CA VAL A 71 4.65 -6.34 -2.71
C VAL A 71 4.84 -6.77 -4.16
N GLY A 72 4.42 -5.91 -5.09
CA GLY A 72 4.38 -6.19 -6.53
C GLY A 72 3.05 -6.77 -7.03
N SER A 73 2.11 -7.06 -6.13
CA SER A 73 0.77 -7.52 -6.49
C SER A 73 -0.16 -6.35 -6.82
N TRP A 74 -1.13 -6.62 -7.69
CA TRP A 74 -2.17 -5.67 -8.08
C TRP A 74 -3.30 -5.65 -7.08
N ALA A 75 -3.93 -4.49 -6.93
CA ALA A 75 -5.14 -4.37 -6.14
C ALA A 75 -6.31 -5.13 -6.80
N ASN A 76 -7.05 -5.87 -6.00
CA ASN A 76 -8.31 -6.49 -6.39
C ASN A 76 -9.42 -5.45 -6.57
N ASP A 77 -10.59 -5.87 -7.04
CA ASP A 77 -11.67 -4.93 -7.37
C ASP A 77 -12.26 -4.23 -6.14
N SER A 78 -12.31 -4.90 -4.98
CA SER A 78 -12.78 -4.28 -3.73
C SER A 78 -11.81 -3.22 -3.22
N GLU A 79 -10.50 -3.50 -3.28
CA GLU A 79 -9.43 -2.55 -2.93
C GLU A 79 -9.44 -1.34 -3.88
N ARG A 80 -9.56 -1.59 -5.18
CA ARG A 80 -9.58 -0.54 -6.22
C ARG A 80 -10.72 0.45 -5.99
N ALA A 81 -11.89 -0.01 -5.56
CA ALA A 81 -13.03 0.85 -5.26
C ALA A 81 -12.72 1.82 -4.11
N VAL A 82 -12.17 1.31 -3.01
CA VAL A 82 -11.82 2.11 -1.82
C VAL A 82 -10.68 3.10 -2.14
N LEU A 83 -9.63 2.63 -2.81
CA LEU A 83 -8.46 3.43 -3.17
C LEU A 83 -8.83 4.58 -4.12
N SER A 84 -9.65 4.30 -5.13
CA SER A 84 -10.08 5.31 -6.10
C SER A 84 -10.96 6.39 -5.47
N ASP A 85 -11.79 6.02 -4.49
CA ASP A 85 -12.60 6.98 -3.74
C ASP A 85 -11.74 7.86 -2.83
N ALA A 86 -10.78 7.27 -2.11
CA ALA A 86 -9.81 7.99 -1.29
C ALA A 86 -8.98 8.99 -2.12
N ALA A 87 -8.46 8.55 -3.27
CA ALA A 87 -7.66 9.37 -4.18
C ALA A 87 -8.47 10.55 -4.74
N ARG A 88 -9.71 10.31 -5.17
CA ARG A 88 -10.60 11.35 -5.69
C ARG A 88 -10.96 12.38 -4.62
N ARG A 89 -11.19 11.96 -3.38
CA ARG A 89 -11.61 12.85 -2.28
C ARG A 89 -10.46 13.53 -1.56
N GLY A 90 -9.24 12.98 -1.62
CA GLY A 90 -8.09 13.45 -0.85
C GLY A 90 -8.31 13.37 0.66
N ALA A 91 -9.09 12.39 1.12
CA ALA A 91 -9.50 12.24 2.51
C ALA A 91 -9.43 10.78 2.97
N ILE A 92 -9.34 10.58 4.29
CA ILE A 92 -9.41 9.26 4.91
C ILE A 92 -10.74 8.59 4.53
N THR A 93 -10.68 7.30 4.25
CA THR A 93 -11.80 6.50 3.76
C THR A 93 -11.84 5.18 4.48
N GLU A 94 -13.04 4.70 4.75
CA GLU A 94 -13.31 3.38 5.30
C GLU A 94 -14.12 2.59 4.27
N GLY A 95 -13.82 1.31 4.14
CA GLY A 95 -14.49 0.42 3.21
C GLY A 95 -14.15 -1.04 3.48
N GLU A 96 -14.96 -1.95 2.97
CA GLU A 96 -14.71 -3.38 3.06
C GLU A 96 -13.81 -3.83 1.91
N VAL A 97 -12.86 -4.68 2.25
CA VAL A 97 -11.89 -5.25 1.31
C VAL A 97 -11.90 -6.76 1.49
N GLU A 98 -11.97 -7.48 0.36
CA GLU A 98 -11.82 -8.92 0.33
C GLU A 98 -10.33 -9.28 0.44
N VAL A 99 -9.98 -10.09 1.44
CA VAL A 99 -8.63 -10.63 1.60
C VAL A 99 -8.63 -12.07 1.09
N GLU A 100 -8.04 -12.30 -0.09
CA GLU A 100 -8.09 -13.59 -0.79
C GLU A 100 -7.55 -14.78 0.04
N GLU A 101 -6.69 -14.54 1.04
CA GLU A 101 -6.15 -15.59 1.93
C GLU A 101 -7.09 -16.02 3.07
N ILE A 102 -8.25 -15.35 3.26
CA ILE A 102 -9.14 -15.56 4.42
C ILE A 102 -10.48 -16.21 3.99
N ALA A 103 -10.64 -16.58 2.72
CA ALA A 103 -11.82 -17.26 2.19
C ALA A 103 -11.87 -18.77 2.50
#